data_AF-A0A317PZT0-F1
#
_entry.id   AF-A0A317PZT0-F1
#
_cell.length_a   1.000
_cell.length_b   1.000
_cell.length_c   1.000
_cell.angle_alpha   90.00
_cell.angle_beta   90.00
_cell.angle_gamma   90.00
#
_symmetry.space_group_name_H-M   'P 1'
#
loop_
_entity.id
_entity.type
_entity.pdbx_description
1 polymer ?
#
loop_
_entity_poly.entity_id
_entity_poly.type
_entity_poly.pdbx_seq_one_letter_code
_entity_poly.pdbx_strand_id
1 'polypeptide(L)'
;MADTKKIVVLAGASGVLGAEIAQALLRKKDIKVRILVRPESVSKLATLREQGADIFEIDLQQERNEKRYVDALQGAFCFVSALNGGKDIIVDTQLKILKAARQAGVRRFIPSDFSYNIFGLDDGDMILPSISGHATK
;
A
#
# COMPACT_ATOMS: atom_id res chain seq x y z
N MET A 1 -30.27 -10.86 1.15
CA MET A 1 -29.52 -9.66 1.60
C MET A 1 -28.33 -9.52 0.66
N ALA A 2 -28.13 -8.36 0.03
CA ALA A 2 -27.03 -8.19 -0.93
C ALA A 2 -25.70 -8.51 -0.24
N ASP A 3 -24.95 -9.46 -0.80
CA ASP A 3 -23.63 -9.88 -0.32
C ASP A 3 -22.68 -8.69 -0.45
N THR A 4 -22.56 -7.89 0.63
CA THR A 4 -21.86 -6.61 0.58
C THR A 4 -20.37 -6.90 0.70
N LYS A 5 -19.69 -6.99 -0.44
CA LYS A 5 -18.24 -7.21 -0.47
C LYS A 5 -17.51 -6.15 0.35
N LYS A 6 -16.55 -6.57 1.16
CA LYS A 6 -15.66 -5.67 1.92
C LYS A 6 -14.68 -5.02 0.96
N ILE A 7 -14.62 -3.69 0.97
CA ILE A 7 -13.61 -2.97 0.19
C ILE A 7 -12.29 -3.00 0.96
N VAL A 8 -11.26 -3.57 0.33
CA VAL A 8 -9.87 -3.52 0.81
C VAL A 8 -9.10 -2.57 -0.10
N VAL A 9 -8.60 -1.49 0.48
CA VAL A 9 -7.77 -0.50 -0.22
C VAL A 9 -6.31 -0.87 -0.03
N LEU A 10 -5.54 -0.95 -1.11
CA LEU A 10 -4.14 -1.35 -1.12
C LEU A 10 -3.28 -0.25 -1.75
N ALA A 11 -2.27 0.22 -1.02
CA ALA A 11 -1.20 1.05 -1.58
C ALA A 11 0.05 0.19 -1.81
N GLY A 12 0.79 0.44 -2.89
CA GLY A 12 2.04 -0.28 -3.20
C GLY A 12 1.88 -1.53 -4.05
N ALA A 13 0.73 -1.73 -4.71
CA ALA A 13 0.47 -2.92 -5.53
C ALA A 13 1.38 -3.09 -6.76
N SER A 14 2.12 -2.05 -7.16
CA SER A 14 3.11 -2.12 -8.25
C SER A 14 4.47 -2.70 -7.81
N GLY A 15 4.68 -2.90 -6.50
CA GLY A 15 5.85 -3.58 -5.95
C GLY A 15 5.63 -5.09 -5.83
N VAL A 16 6.71 -5.84 -5.56
CA VAL A 16 6.69 -7.32 -5.48
C VAL A 16 5.67 -7.81 -4.43
N LEU A 17 5.82 -7.37 -3.17
CA LEU A 17 4.92 -7.78 -2.09
C LEU A 17 3.48 -7.30 -2.32
N GLY A 18 3.31 -6.05 -2.75
CA GLY A 18 1.99 -5.49 -3.01
C GLY A 18 1.24 -6.22 -4.11
N ALA A 19 1.92 -6.67 -5.17
CA ALA A 19 1.32 -7.46 -6.24
C ALA A 19 0.81 -8.82 -5.71
N GLU A 20 1.59 -9.51 -4.87
CA GLU A 20 1.17 -10.77 -4.23
C GLU A 20 -0.04 -10.57 -3.30
N ILE A 21 -0.05 -9.49 -2.51
CA ILE A 21 -1.21 -9.12 -1.67
C ILE A 21 -2.44 -8.87 -2.54
N ALA A 22 -2.30 -8.10 -3.62
CA ALA A 22 -3.41 -7.81 -4.54
C ALA A 22 -4.00 -9.11 -5.14
N GLN A 23 -3.14 -10.00 -5.63
CA GLN A 23 -3.54 -11.29 -6.17
C GLN A 23 -4.25 -12.16 -5.13
N ALA A 24 -3.74 -12.22 -3.90
CA ALA A 24 -4.37 -12.97 -2.82
C ALA A 24 -5.75 -12.44 -2.45
N LEU A 25 -5.93 -11.11 -2.46
CA LEU A 25 -7.22 -10.46 -2.19
C LEU A 25 -8.22 -10.68 -3.32
N LEU A 26 -7.79 -10.60 -4.59
CA LEU A 26 -8.66 -10.80 -5.76
C LEU A 26 -9.24 -12.22 -5.85
N ARG A 27 -8.55 -13.22 -5.29
CA ARG A 27 -9.06 -14.60 -5.19
C ARG A 27 -10.21 -14.76 -4.18
N LYS A 28 -10.49 -13.76 -3.34
CA LYS A 28 -11.53 -13.82 -2.31
C LYS A 28 -12.85 -13.29 -2.86
N LYS A 29 -13.92 -14.10 -2.75
CA LYS A 29 -15.24 -13.77 -3.31
C LYS A 29 -15.91 -12.58 -2.61
N ASP A 30 -15.66 -12.42 -1.31
CA ASP A 30 -16.27 -11.41 -0.43
C ASP A 30 -15.48 -10.10 -0.35
N ILE A 31 -14.42 -9.94 -1.16
CA ILE A 31 -13.56 -8.76 -1.17
C ILE A 31 -13.65 -8.04 -2.51
N LYS A 32 -13.70 -6.71 -2.45
CA LYS A 32 -13.45 -5.81 -3.58
C LYS A 32 -12.13 -5.11 -3.34
N VAL A 33 -11.21 -5.19 -4.30
CA VAL A 33 -9.89 -4.58 -4.17
C VAL A 33 -9.90 -3.21 -4.84
N ARG A 34 -9.47 -2.19 -4.11
CA ARG A 34 -9.17 -0.85 -4.64
C ARG A 34 -7.68 -0.58 -4.49
N ILE A 35 -7.00 -0.26 -5.56
CA ILE A 35 -5.56 0.00 -5.56
C ILE A 35 -5.32 1.50 -5.65
N LEU A 36 -4.53 2.03 -4.71
CA LEU A 36 -3.98 3.38 -4.80
C LEU A 36 -2.67 3.31 -5.57
N VAL A 37 -2.59 4.07 -6.66
CA VAL A 37 -1.43 4.06 -7.55
C VAL A 37 -1.10 5.49 -8.00
N ARG A 38 0.19 5.78 -8.16
CA ARG A 38 0.61 7.03 -8.77
C ARG A 38 0.27 7.02 -10.27
N PRO A 39 -0.16 8.15 -10.87
CA PRO A 39 -0.59 8.21 -12.26
C PRO A 39 0.39 7.57 -13.26
N GLU A 40 1.69 7.81 -13.09
CA GLU A 40 2.76 7.27 -13.95
C GLU A 40 3.00 5.77 -13.79
N SER A 41 2.44 5.15 -12.75
CA SER A 41 2.56 3.72 -12.46
C SER A 41 1.30 2.92 -12.81
N VAL A 42 0.24 3.55 -13.33
CA VAL A 42 -1.03 2.90 -13.69
C VAL A 42 -0.84 1.78 -14.71
N SER A 43 0.03 1.99 -15.71
CA SER A 43 0.31 0.98 -16.76
C SER A 43 0.84 -0.34 -16.20
N LYS A 44 1.53 -0.32 -15.05
CA LYS A 44 2.05 -1.52 -14.37
C LYS A 44 0.95 -2.39 -13.76
N LEU A 45 -0.29 -1.90 -13.66
CA LEU A 45 -1.42 -2.57 -13.03
C LEU A 45 -2.46 -3.10 -14.02
N ALA A 46 -2.14 -3.13 -15.33
CA ALA A 46 -3.07 -3.58 -16.37
C ALA A 46 -3.70 -4.95 -16.04
N THR A 47 -2.87 -5.94 -15.68
CA THR A 47 -3.34 -7.29 -15.31
C THR A 47 -4.25 -7.27 -14.08
N LEU A 48 -3.91 -6.52 -13.03
CA LEU A 48 -4.74 -6.44 -11.81
C LEU A 48 -6.09 -5.76 -12.10
N ARG A 49 -6.10 -4.77 -13.00
CA ARG A 49 -7.33 -4.10 -13.46
C ARG A 49 -8.22 -5.06 -14.25
N GLU A 50 -7.65 -5.84 -15.17
CA GLU A 50 -8.37 -6.88 -15.93
C GLU A 50 -8.96 -7.97 -15.00
N GLN A 51 -8.28 -8.26 -13.90
CA GLN A 51 -8.74 -9.19 -12.86
C GLN A 51 -9.79 -8.59 -11.91
N GLY A 52 -10.22 -7.34 -12.14
CA GLY A 52 -11.33 -6.71 -11.42
C GLY A 52 -10.94 -5.81 -10.26
N ALA A 53 -9.67 -5.40 -10.14
CA ALA A 53 -9.27 -4.36 -9.19
C ALA A 53 -9.77 -2.97 -9.65
N ASP A 54 -10.37 -2.21 -8.73
CA ASP A 54 -10.62 -0.79 -8.94
C ASP A 54 -9.30 -0.02 -8.83
N ILE A 55 -9.00 0.88 -9.76
CA ILE A 55 -7.81 1.74 -9.70
C ILE A 55 -8.22 3.14 -9.25
N PHE A 56 -7.56 3.65 -8.21
CA PHE A 56 -7.69 5.04 -7.76
C PHE A 56 -6.33 5.72 -7.88
N GLU A 57 -6.24 6.68 -8.79
CA GLU A 57 -5.00 7.39 -9.08
C GLU A 57 -4.74 8.48 -8.03
N ILE A 58 -3.70 8.33 -7.24
CA ILE A 58 -3.27 9.28 -6.22
C ILE A 58 -1.78 9.11 -5.93
N ASP A 59 -1.05 10.21 -5.92
CA ASP A 59 0.30 10.24 -5.40
C ASP A 59 0.26 10.61 -3.91
N LEU A 60 0.47 9.63 -3.04
CA LEU A 60 0.39 9.85 -1.59
C LEU A 60 1.48 10.77 -1.02
N GLN A 61 2.53 11.08 -1.80
CA GLN A 61 3.56 12.03 -1.40
C GLN A 61 3.25 13.45 -1.91
N GLN A 62 2.82 13.54 -3.16
CA GLN A 62 2.64 14.81 -3.87
C GLN A 62 1.21 15.37 -3.78
N GLU A 63 0.22 14.56 -3.42
CA GLU A 63 -1.17 15.01 -3.30
C GLU A 63 -1.32 16.02 -2.16
N ARG A 64 -1.78 17.23 -2.52
CA ARG A 64 -1.97 18.36 -1.60
C ARG A 64 -3.41 18.49 -1.13
N ASN A 65 -4.35 17.87 -1.83
CA ASN A 65 -5.75 17.90 -1.46
C ASN A 65 -6.07 16.79 -0.44
N GLU A 66 -6.18 17.16 0.83
CA GLU A 66 -6.51 16.22 1.92
C GLU A 66 -7.80 15.42 1.66
N LYS A 67 -8.79 16.04 1.00
CA LYS A 67 -10.05 15.37 0.67
C LYS A 67 -9.83 14.15 -0.22
N ARG A 68 -8.84 14.18 -1.12
CA ARG A 68 -8.57 13.04 -2.02
C ARG A 68 -8.09 11.80 -1.28
N TYR A 69 -7.41 11.96 -0.14
CA TYR A 69 -7.05 10.83 0.71
C TYR A 69 -8.29 10.19 1.35
N VAL A 70 -9.27 11.00 1.78
CA VAL A 70 -10.53 10.52 2.34
C VAL A 70 -11.37 9.84 1.25
N ASP A 71 -11.49 10.46 0.08
CA ASP A 71 -12.23 9.92 -1.07
C ASP A 71 -11.66 8.56 -1.51
N ALA A 72 -10.33 8.41 -1.51
CA ALA A 72 -9.66 7.15 -1.81
C ALA A 72 -10.07 6.01 -0.86
N LEU A 73 -10.38 6.35 0.39
CA LEU A 73 -10.70 5.42 1.48
C LEU A 73 -12.20 5.29 1.75
N GLN A 74 -13.04 6.03 1.03
CA GLN A 74 -14.49 6.04 1.28
C GLN A 74 -15.08 4.64 1.12
N GLY A 75 -15.80 4.18 2.15
CA GLY A 75 -16.42 2.86 2.23
C GLY A 75 -15.45 1.70 2.46
N ALA A 76 -14.16 1.98 2.68
CA ALA A 76 -13.17 0.94 2.91
C ALA A 76 -13.37 0.23 4.25
N PHE A 77 -13.38 -1.09 4.23
CA PHE A 77 -13.33 -1.91 5.42
C PHE A 77 -11.91 -1.97 5.97
N CYS A 78 -10.92 -2.13 5.10
CA CYS A 78 -9.52 -2.24 5.47
C CYS A 78 -8.64 -1.42 4.52
N PHE A 79 -7.62 -0.77 5.08
CA PHE A 79 -6.50 -0.23 4.32
C PHE A 79 -5.26 -1.10 4.57
N VAL A 80 -4.50 -1.39 3.52
CA VAL A 80 -3.24 -2.12 3.57
C VAL A 80 -2.17 -1.31 2.87
N SER A 81 -1.07 -1.05 3.55
CA SER A 81 0.10 -0.39 2.99
C SER A 81 1.18 -1.42 2.70
N ALA A 82 1.57 -1.53 1.44
CA ALA A 82 2.76 -2.27 0.99
C ALA A 82 3.78 -1.29 0.37
N LEU A 83 3.83 -0.07 0.91
CA LEU A 83 4.77 0.96 0.49
C LEU A 83 6.19 0.61 0.94
N ASN A 84 7.18 0.93 0.11
CA ASN A 84 8.60 0.80 0.43
C ASN A 84 9.30 2.13 0.15
N GLY A 85 10.24 2.54 1.01
CA GLY A 85 10.93 3.81 0.88
C GLY A 85 11.63 4.30 2.14
N GLY A 86 12.07 5.57 2.12
CA GLY A 86 12.69 6.23 3.26
C GLY A 86 11.69 6.69 4.33
N LYS A 87 12.16 7.50 5.28
CA LYS A 87 11.36 8.06 6.38
C LYS A 87 10.11 8.80 5.90
N ASP A 88 10.24 9.55 4.82
CA ASP A 88 9.16 10.32 4.17
C ASP A 88 8.02 9.42 3.68
N ILE A 89 8.32 8.18 3.29
CA ILE A 89 7.34 7.17 2.85
C ILE A 89 6.84 6.38 4.05
N ILE A 90 7.73 5.75 4.79
CA ILE A 90 7.37 4.78 5.84
C ILE A 90 6.76 5.46 7.05
N VAL A 91 7.15 6.69 7.38
CA VAL A 91 6.60 7.42 8.53
C VAL A 91 5.59 8.46 8.06
N ASP A 92 6.03 9.44 7.27
CA ASP A 92 5.23 10.64 7.04
C ASP A 92 4.01 10.35 6.14
N THR A 93 4.20 9.59 5.07
CA THR A 93 3.12 9.22 4.15
C THR A 93 2.11 8.28 4.83
N GLN A 94 2.59 7.28 5.59
CA GLN A 94 1.71 6.37 6.33
C GLN A 94 0.91 7.11 7.41
N LEU A 95 1.50 8.10 8.09
CA LEU A 95 0.80 8.91 9.09
C LEU A 95 -0.29 9.79 8.47
N LYS A 96 -0.03 10.38 7.30
CA LYS A 96 -1.04 11.16 6.55
C LYS A 96 -2.24 10.28 6.19
N ILE A 97 -2.01 9.11 5.60
CA ILE A 97 -3.12 8.24 5.19
C ILE A 97 -3.82 7.57 6.39
N LEU A 98 -3.13 7.34 7.51
CA LEU A 98 -3.76 6.92 8.76
C LEU A 98 -4.78 7.94 9.27
N LYS A 99 -4.45 9.23 9.23
CA LYS A 99 -5.38 10.31 9.60
C LYS A 99 -6.60 10.33 8.68
N ALA A 100 -6.39 10.18 7.38
CA ALA A 100 -7.49 10.08 6.40
C ALA A 100 -8.34 8.82 6.61
N ALA A 101 -7.72 7.68 6.92
CA ALA A 101 -8.42 6.42 7.22
C ALA A 101 -9.33 6.56 8.44
N ARG A 102 -8.85 7.25 9.48
CA ARG A 102 -9.66 7.58 10.65
C ARG A 102 -10.86 8.48 10.28
N GLN A 103 -10.65 9.49 9.44
CA GLN A 103 -11.73 10.38 8.98
C GLN A 103 -12.76 9.65 8.11
N ALA A 104 -12.32 8.74 7.23
CA ALA A 104 -13.16 7.93 6.36
C ALA A 104 -13.88 6.77 7.09
N GLY A 105 -13.60 6.55 8.38
CA GLY A 105 -14.21 5.48 9.17
C GLY A 105 -13.70 4.08 8.83
N VAL A 106 -12.47 3.95 8.33
CA VAL A 106 -11.87 2.65 7.99
C VAL A 106 -11.74 1.78 9.25
N ARG A 107 -12.21 0.53 9.17
CA ARG A 107 -12.28 -0.37 10.33
C ARG A 107 -10.94 -1.00 10.71
N ARG A 108 -10.04 -1.19 9.75
CA ARG A 108 -8.71 -1.77 9.96
C ARG A 108 -7.64 -1.08 9.12
N PHE A 109 -6.48 -0.87 9.72
CA PHE A 109 -5.32 -0.28 9.05
C PHE A 109 -4.12 -1.22 9.25
N ILE A 110 -3.59 -1.76 8.17
CA ILE A 110 -2.38 -2.59 8.16
C ILE A 110 -1.24 -1.75 7.61
N PRO A 111 -0.30 -1.28 8.45
CA PRO A 111 0.83 -0.48 7.99
C PRO A 111 1.84 -1.34 7.23
N SER A 112 2.69 -0.67 6.45
CA SER A 112 3.90 -1.26 5.89
C SER A 112 4.95 -1.28 6.99
N ASP A 113 5.04 -2.44 7.63
CA ASP A 113 6.04 -2.82 8.63
C ASP A 113 6.46 -4.27 8.41
N PHE A 114 6.54 -4.68 7.14
CA PHE A 114 6.98 -6.02 6.73
C PHE A 114 8.51 -6.09 6.84
N SER A 115 8.99 -6.04 8.07
CA SER A 115 10.41 -6.01 8.42
C SER A 115 10.83 -7.31 9.13
N TYR A 116 12.14 -7.50 9.27
CA TYR A 116 12.68 -8.56 10.12
C TYR A 116 12.30 -8.31 11.58
N ASN A 117 12.19 -9.38 12.37
CA ASN A 117 12.08 -9.23 13.82
C ASN A 117 13.38 -8.65 14.37
N ILE A 118 13.44 -7.33 14.51
CA ILE A 118 14.63 -6.62 14.99
C ILE A 118 15.05 -6.97 16.42
N PHE A 119 14.17 -7.63 17.19
CA PHE A 119 14.46 -8.11 18.55
C PHE A 119 15.02 -9.54 18.59
N GLY A 120 15.09 -10.21 17.44
CA GLY A 120 15.67 -11.55 17.28
C GLY A 120 16.92 -11.56 16.41
N LEU A 121 17.54 -10.39 16.20
CA LEU A 121 18.78 -10.27 15.45
C LEU A 121 19.97 -10.30 16.40
N ASP A 122 21.02 -10.98 15.97
CA ASP A 122 22.30 -10.97 16.67
C ASP A 122 23.11 -9.73 16.27
N ASP A 123 24.03 -9.30 17.15
CA ASP A 123 24.96 -8.22 16.83
C ASP A 123 25.78 -8.58 15.57
N GLY A 124 25.59 -7.82 14.49
CA GLY A 124 26.28 -8.02 13.20
C GLY A 124 25.39 -8.47 12.04
N ASP A 125 24.11 -8.75 12.28
CA ASP A 125 23.16 -9.03 11.20
C ASP A 125 22.97 -7.78 10.30
N MET A 126 23.55 -7.81 9.10
CA MET A 126 23.41 -6.75 8.09
C MET A 126 22.02 -6.77 7.47
N ILE A 127 21.13 -5.86 7.88
CA ILE A 127 19.79 -5.67 7.30
C ILE A 127 19.79 -4.70 6.09
N LEU A 128 20.95 -4.29 5.58
CA LEU A 128 21.03 -3.46 4.38
C LEU A 128 21.44 -4.32 3.19
N PRO A 129 20.74 -4.26 2.04
CA PRO A 129 21.30 -4.82 0.82
C PRO A 129 22.62 -4.07 0.60
N SER A 130 23.70 -4.82 0.35
CA SER A 130 24.97 -4.21 -0.03
C SER A 130 24.70 -3.24 -1.16
N ILE A 131 24.84 -1.95 -0.88
CA ILE A 131 25.13 -0.99 -1.93
C ILE A 131 26.52 -1.40 -2.43
N SER A 132 26.54 -2.29 -3.41
CA SER A 132 27.70 -2.52 -4.27
C SER A 132 27.91 -1.26 -5.13
N GLY A 133 28.22 -0.14 -4.45
CA GLY A 133 28.76 1.04 -5.06
C GLY A 133 30.19 0.71 -5.46
N HIS A 134 30.42 0.69 -6.77
CA HIS A 134 31.75 0.72 -7.34
C HIS A 134 32.49 1.96 -6.78
N ALA A 135 33.35 1.74 -5.80
CA ALA A 135 34.46 2.64 -5.52
C ALA A 135 35.61 2.25 -6.46
N THR A 136 35.50 2.66 -7.73
CA THR A 136 36.68 2.79 -8.59
C THR A 136 37.35 4.12 -8.26
N LYS A 137 38.61 3.97 -7.83
CA LYS A 137 39.69 4.92 -7.57
C LYS A 137 39.56 6.32 -8.17
#